data_AF-A0A4P9W8Z7-F1
#
_entry.id   AF-A0A4P9W8Z7-F1
#
_cell.length_a   1.000
_cell.length_b   1.000
_cell.length_c   1.000
_cell.angle_alpha   90.00
_cell.angle_beta   90.00
_cell.angle_gamma   90.00
#
_symmetry.space_group_name_H-M   'P 1'
#
loop_
_entity.id
_entity.type
_entity.pdbx_description
1 polymer ?
#
loop_
_entity_poly.entity_id
_entity_poly.type
_entity_poly.pdbx_seq_one_letter_code
_entity_poly.pdbx_strand_id
1 'polypeptide(L)'
;MKFSTLILAAVALSAMTVAAAPASNEVAFLEKRAPSPAPKAGKKAKARKLAIGRIEVVVGLKKTADALTAVTAANAGADAAVDAQVTAATAGVTEAQDGVKAIGADIKAGNAPQQADRDKVKNGIIAAKGAIDQLQNATAVAANADVTAAVGDAEKGINLAIKGGLLVAANDQ
;
A
#
# COMPACT_ATOMS: atom_id res chain seq x y z
N MET A 1 25.14 21.94 18.87
CA MET A 1 26.18 21.02 18.35
C MET A 1 25.73 19.58 18.62
N LYS A 2 25.60 18.77 17.56
CA LYS A 2 25.72 17.31 17.46
C LYS A 2 25.08 16.43 18.57
N PHE A 3 23.98 15.75 18.22
CA PHE A 3 23.67 14.44 18.79
C PHE A 3 23.80 13.40 17.68
N SER A 4 24.92 12.68 17.71
CA SER A 4 25.19 11.50 16.88
C SER A 4 24.84 10.24 17.67
N THR A 5 23.96 9.44 17.06
CA THR A 5 24.05 7.98 16.88
C THR A 5 24.34 7.09 18.09
N LEU A 6 23.43 6.15 18.39
CA LEU A 6 23.83 4.74 18.56
C LEU A 6 22.67 3.79 18.28
N ILE A 7 22.84 2.99 17.23
CA ILE A 7 22.08 1.77 16.95
C ILE A 7 22.72 0.66 17.78
N LEU A 8 21.93 -0.11 18.53
CA LEU A 8 22.38 -1.37 19.10
C LEU A 8 21.34 -2.46 18.83
N ALA A 9 21.67 -3.30 17.86
CA ALA A 9 20.97 -4.54 17.56
C ALA A 9 21.50 -5.65 18.48
N ALA A 10 20.59 -6.38 19.13
CA ALA A 10 20.90 -7.65 19.78
C ALA A 10 19.65 -8.52 19.82
N VAL A 11 19.55 -9.50 18.91
CA VAL A 11 18.76 -10.71 19.16
C VAL A 11 19.60 -11.89 18.69
N ALA A 12 20.07 -12.64 19.67
CA ALA A 12 20.72 -13.92 19.52
C ALA A 12 19.68 -15.00 19.13
N LEU A 13 20.03 -15.89 18.21
CA LEU A 13 19.36 -17.18 18.10
C LEU A 13 20.37 -18.28 17.77
N SER A 14 20.31 -19.31 18.60
CA SER A 14 21.27 -20.40 18.80
C SER A 14 21.41 -21.37 17.63
N ALA A 15 22.59 -22.00 17.55
CA ALA A 15 22.94 -23.07 16.62
C ALA A 15 22.75 -24.50 17.20
N MET A 16 22.74 -25.47 16.27
CA MET A 16 22.87 -26.95 16.41
C MET A 16 21.64 -27.70 16.96
N THR A 17 21.17 -28.79 16.33
CA THR A 17 21.93 -30.03 16.03
C THR A 17 21.50 -30.77 14.76
N VAL A 18 22.44 -31.52 14.18
CA VAL A 18 22.33 -32.46 13.05
C VAL A 18 22.10 -33.89 13.55
N ALA A 19 21.30 -34.68 12.83
CA ALA A 19 21.38 -36.14 12.80
C ALA A 19 21.15 -36.65 11.36
N ALA A 20 21.91 -37.67 10.95
CA ALA A 20 22.12 -38.11 9.57
C ALA A 20 21.51 -39.49 9.26
N ALA A 21 20.89 -39.59 8.05
CA ALA A 21 20.87 -40.70 7.04
C ALA A 21 20.38 -42.13 7.43
N PRO A 22 20.13 -43.10 6.48
CA PRO A 22 20.32 -43.07 5.01
C PRO A 22 19.20 -43.71 4.10
N ALA A 23 19.34 -43.43 2.78
CA ALA A 23 19.10 -44.24 1.57
C ALA A 23 17.74 -44.89 1.23
N SER A 24 17.22 -44.59 0.01
CA SER A 24 17.02 -45.58 -1.08
C SER A 24 16.57 -44.92 -2.40
N ASN A 25 17.19 -45.38 -3.50
CA ASN A 25 16.82 -45.14 -4.91
C ASN A 25 15.43 -45.73 -5.21
N GLU A 26 14.57 -45.00 -5.92
CA GLU A 26 13.79 -45.58 -7.04
C GLU A 26 13.54 -44.53 -8.13
N VAL A 27 13.96 -44.93 -9.33
CA VAL A 27 13.64 -44.32 -10.61
C VAL A 27 12.29 -44.86 -11.09
N ALA A 28 11.59 -44.00 -11.85
CA ALA A 28 10.46 -44.29 -12.74
C ALA A 28 9.05 -44.35 -12.12
N PHE A 29 8.28 -43.27 -12.31
CA PHE A 29 6.94 -43.39 -12.88
C PHE A 29 6.68 -42.21 -13.83
N LEU A 30 6.77 -42.50 -15.13
CA LEU A 30 6.33 -41.64 -16.23
C LEU A 30 4.79 -41.69 -16.28
N GLU A 31 4.13 -41.10 -15.29
CA GLU A 31 2.67 -41.05 -15.28
C GLU A 31 2.18 -39.85 -16.09
N LYS A 32 1.96 -40.14 -17.38
CA LYS A 32 1.03 -39.50 -18.32
C LYS A 32 0.24 -38.33 -17.72
N ARG A 33 0.84 -37.13 -17.68
CA ARG A 33 0.13 -35.88 -17.36
C ARG A 33 -0.96 -35.70 -18.41
N ALA A 34 -2.21 -35.92 -18.00
CA ALA A 34 -3.37 -35.45 -18.73
C ALA A 34 -3.16 -33.98 -19.12
N PRO A 35 -3.60 -33.53 -20.31
CA PRO A 35 -3.47 -32.13 -20.70
C PRO A 35 -4.13 -31.26 -19.64
N SER A 36 -3.30 -30.48 -18.93
CA SER A 36 -3.77 -29.50 -17.96
C SER A 36 -4.79 -28.61 -18.67
N PRO A 37 -6.03 -28.48 -18.18
CA PRO A 37 -7.04 -27.69 -18.86
C PRO A 37 -6.53 -26.26 -18.98
N ALA A 38 -6.33 -25.82 -20.23
CA ALA A 38 -5.91 -24.46 -20.52
C ALA A 38 -6.82 -23.49 -19.77
N PRO A 39 -6.28 -22.55 -18.97
CA PRO A 39 -7.10 -21.63 -18.21
C PRO A 39 -7.93 -20.79 -19.19
N LYS A 40 -9.25 -20.98 -19.16
CA LYS A 40 -10.23 -20.26 -19.98
C LYS A 40 -9.90 -18.77 -20.00
N ALA A 41 -9.82 -18.17 -21.19
CA ALA A 41 -9.31 -16.82 -21.44
C ALA A 41 -9.91 -15.72 -20.53
N GLY A 42 -11.16 -15.89 -20.06
CA GLY A 42 -11.81 -14.98 -19.11
C GLY A 42 -11.14 -14.88 -17.72
N LYS A 43 -10.51 -15.96 -17.22
CA LYS A 43 -9.80 -15.94 -15.92
C LYS A 43 -8.53 -15.08 -15.96
N LYS A 44 -7.86 -15.00 -17.13
CA LYS A 44 -6.65 -14.18 -17.30
C LYS A 44 -6.94 -12.68 -17.29
N ALA A 45 -8.08 -12.26 -17.83
CA ALA A 45 -8.48 -10.84 -17.86
C ALA A 45 -8.81 -10.32 -16.45
N LYS A 46 -9.54 -11.11 -15.65
CA LYS A 46 -9.90 -10.78 -14.26
C LYS A 46 -8.67 -10.65 -13.37
N ALA A 47 -7.74 -11.62 -13.44
CA ALA A 47 -6.49 -11.57 -12.69
C ALA A 47 -5.61 -10.35 -13.04
N ARG A 48 -5.57 -9.96 -14.32
CA ARG A 48 -4.87 -8.73 -14.76
C ARG A 48 -5.51 -7.48 -14.18
N LYS A 49 -6.83 -7.35 -14.22
CA LYS A 49 -7.55 -6.18 -13.66
C LYS A 49 -7.33 -6.08 -12.14
N LEU A 50 -7.36 -7.21 -11.44
CA LEU A 50 -7.08 -7.27 -10.01
C LEU A 50 -5.65 -6.81 -9.68
N ALA A 51 -4.66 -7.28 -10.45
CA ALA A 51 -3.27 -6.86 -10.29
C ALA A 51 -3.09 -5.36 -10.57
N ILE A 52 -3.72 -4.84 -11.63
CA ILE A 52 -3.73 -3.41 -11.95
C ILE A 52 -4.33 -2.61 -10.78
N GLY A 53 -5.49 -3.02 -10.27
CA GLY A 53 -6.14 -2.33 -9.16
C GLY A 53 -5.26 -2.26 -7.91
N ARG A 54 -4.59 -3.37 -7.54
CA ARG A 54 -3.65 -3.41 -6.42
C ARG A 54 -2.45 -2.47 -6.63
N ILE A 55 -1.91 -2.43 -7.85
CA ILE A 55 -0.81 -1.52 -8.21
C ILE A 55 -1.28 -0.06 -8.13
N GLU A 56 -2.47 0.26 -8.65
CA GLU A 56 -3.03 1.62 -8.59
C GLU A 56 -3.25 2.08 -7.14
N VAL A 57 -3.68 1.20 -6.23
CA VAL A 57 -3.74 1.51 -4.79
C VAL A 57 -2.37 1.88 -4.25
N VAL A 58 -1.36 1.02 -4.44
CA VAL A 58 -0.01 1.25 -3.91
C VAL A 58 0.60 2.55 -4.48
N VAL A 59 0.53 2.72 -5.80
CA VAL A 59 1.09 3.89 -6.49
C VAL A 59 0.34 5.16 -6.09
N GLY A 60 -0.99 5.11 -5.99
CA GLY A 60 -1.82 6.24 -5.56
C GLY A 60 -1.49 6.68 -4.14
N LEU A 61 -1.40 5.74 -3.19
CA LEU A 61 -1.02 6.04 -1.81
C LEU A 61 0.39 6.62 -1.71
N LYS A 62 1.36 6.10 -2.49
CA LYS A 62 2.70 6.67 -2.52
C LYS A 62 2.71 8.10 -3.07
N LYS A 63 2.05 8.35 -4.21
CA LYS A 63 1.94 9.69 -4.79
C LYS A 63 1.28 10.68 -3.83
N THR A 64 0.27 10.23 -3.10
CA THR A 64 -0.40 11.04 -2.08
C THR A 64 0.56 11.43 -0.97
N ALA A 65 1.34 10.47 -0.43
CA ALA A 65 2.33 10.76 0.62
C ALA A 65 3.42 11.74 0.15
N ASP A 66 3.94 11.53 -1.07
CA ASP A 66 4.96 12.41 -1.67
C ASP A 66 4.40 13.84 -1.84
N ALA A 67 3.15 13.97 -2.30
CA ALA A 67 2.48 15.26 -2.46
C ALA A 67 2.20 15.94 -1.11
N LEU A 68 1.77 15.20 -0.09
CA LEU A 68 1.59 15.75 1.27
C LEU A 68 2.90 16.27 1.86
N THR A 69 4.02 15.61 1.58
CA THR A 69 5.36 16.10 1.95
C THR A 69 5.66 17.44 1.25
N ALA A 70 5.28 17.57 -0.03
CA ALA A 70 5.40 18.82 -0.76
C ALA A 70 4.48 19.92 -0.21
N VAL A 71 3.26 19.59 0.23
CA VAL A 71 2.36 20.55 0.90
C VAL A 71 3.01 21.07 2.18
N THR A 72 3.57 20.20 3.03
CA THR A 72 4.30 20.62 4.24
C THR A 72 5.46 21.55 3.91
N ALA A 73 6.26 21.20 2.90
CA ALA A 73 7.40 22.02 2.49
C ALA A 73 6.97 23.40 1.95
N ALA A 74 5.90 23.44 1.15
CA ALA A 74 5.37 24.67 0.56
C ALA A 74 4.61 25.55 1.57
N ASN A 75 3.97 24.95 2.58
CA ASN A 75 3.30 25.68 3.66
C ASN A 75 4.32 26.30 4.64
N ALA A 76 5.43 25.61 4.90
CA ALA A 76 6.50 26.04 5.81
C ALA A 76 6.00 26.55 7.19
N GLY A 77 4.87 25.99 7.68
CA GLY A 77 4.24 26.39 8.95
C GLY A 77 3.49 27.72 8.92
N ALA A 78 3.24 28.29 7.74
CA ALA A 78 2.53 29.56 7.59
C ALA A 78 1.05 29.45 7.98
N ASP A 79 0.44 28.29 7.77
CA ASP A 79 -0.97 28.03 8.09
C ASP A 79 -1.13 26.75 8.90
N ALA A 80 -1.57 26.90 10.16
CA ALA A 80 -1.79 25.80 11.08
C ALA A 80 -2.99 24.91 10.70
N ALA A 81 -3.99 25.45 9.98
CA ALA A 81 -5.10 24.65 9.48
C ALA A 81 -4.61 23.72 8.35
N VAL A 82 -3.75 24.21 7.46
CA VAL A 82 -3.08 23.38 6.45
C VAL A 82 -2.27 22.27 7.12
N ASP A 83 -1.46 22.59 8.13
CA ASP A 83 -0.65 21.59 8.84
C ASP A 83 -1.50 20.51 9.54
N ALA A 84 -2.61 20.91 10.16
CA ALA A 84 -3.54 19.98 10.80
C ALA A 84 -4.13 18.99 9.77
N GLN A 85 -4.54 19.49 8.60
CA GLN A 85 -5.12 18.63 7.57
C GLN A 85 -4.07 17.77 6.86
N VAL A 86 -2.83 18.26 6.66
CA VAL A 86 -1.73 17.40 6.17
C VAL A 86 -1.45 16.26 7.15
N THR A 87 -1.46 16.54 8.45
CA THR A 87 -1.27 15.52 9.49
C THR A 87 -2.37 14.46 9.44
N ALA A 88 -3.64 14.89 9.36
CA ALA A 88 -4.78 13.99 9.24
C ALA A 88 -4.73 13.14 7.95
N ALA A 89 -4.40 13.77 6.81
CA ALA A 89 -4.26 13.08 5.54
C ALA A 89 -3.13 12.05 5.58
N THR A 90 -1.99 12.40 6.18
CA THR A 90 -0.83 11.51 6.34
C THR A 90 -1.16 10.31 7.22
N ALA A 91 -1.93 10.51 8.30
CA ALA A 91 -2.40 9.42 9.15
C ALA A 91 -3.28 8.43 8.35
N GLY A 92 -4.25 8.93 7.57
CA GLY A 92 -5.10 8.09 6.73
C GLY A 92 -4.31 7.32 5.66
N VAL A 93 -3.35 7.98 5.00
CA VAL A 93 -2.45 7.32 4.03
C VAL A 93 -1.61 6.23 4.71
N THR A 94 -1.10 6.49 5.92
CA THR A 94 -0.30 5.52 6.68
C THR A 94 -1.11 4.29 7.06
N GLU A 95 -2.33 4.49 7.60
CA GLU A 95 -3.24 3.38 7.92
C GLU A 95 -3.55 2.53 6.69
N ALA A 96 -3.81 3.18 5.55
CA ALA A 96 -4.04 2.47 4.30
C ALA A 96 -2.80 1.69 3.83
N GLN A 97 -1.61 2.28 3.92
CA GLN A 97 -0.36 1.61 3.58
C GLN A 97 -0.08 0.40 4.48
N ASP A 98 -0.37 0.50 5.78
CA ASP A 98 -0.19 -0.61 6.71
C ASP A 98 -1.17 -1.75 6.45
N GLY A 99 -2.42 -1.43 6.10
CA GLY A 99 -3.37 -2.42 5.58
C GLY A 99 -2.85 -3.12 4.31
N VAL A 100 -2.31 -2.36 3.35
CA VAL A 100 -1.73 -2.94 2.12
C VAL A 100 -0.53 -3.84 2.44
N LYS A 101 0.36 -3.45 3.37
CA LYS A 101 1.50 -4.27 3.78
C LYS A 101 1.04 -5.57 4.44
N ALA A 102 0.06 -5.52 5.33
CA ALA A 102 -0.49 -6.70 5.99
C ALA A 102 -1.12 -7.67 4.98
N ILE A 103 -1.94 -7.15 4.05
CA ILE A 103 -2.47 -7.93 2.91
C ILE A 103 -1.34 -8.57 2.10
N GLY A 104 -0.28 -7.81 1.82
CA GLY A 104 0.90 -8.34 1.11
C GLY A 104 1.60 -9.47 1.87
N ALA A 105 1.67 -9.37 3.20
CA ALA A 105 2.24 -10.41 4.06
C ALA A 105 1.38 -11.68 4.05
N ASP A 106 0.05 -11.55 4.16
CA ASP A 106 -0.88 -12.68 4.06
C ASP A 106 -0.73 -13.42 2.72
N ILE A 107 -0.74 -12.68 1.61
CA ILE A 107 -0.58 -13.24 0.27
C ILE A 107 0.76 -13.97 0.14
N LYS A 108 1.85 -13.36 0.64
CA LYS A 108 3.19 -13.97 0.60
C LYS A 108 3.25 -15.26 1.43
N ALA A 109 2.50 -15.32 2.53
CA ALA A 109 2.37 -16.52 3.35
C ALA A 109 1.42 -17.58 2.75
N GLY A 110 0.74 -17.28 1.64
CA GLY A 110 -0.26 -18.16 1.04
C GLY A 110 -1.64 -18.09 1.69
N ASN A 111 -1.87 -17.12 2.57
CA ASN A 111 -3.13 -16.88 3.23
C ASN A 111 -4.04 -15.97 2.40
N ALA A 112 -5.35 -16.12 2.59
CA ALA A 112 -6.31 -15.16 2.09
C ALA A 112 -6.18 -13.85 2.91
N PRO A 113 -6.24 -12.67 2.27
CA PRO A 113 -6.18 -11.41 2.98
C PRO A 113 -7.28 -11.30 4.05
N GLN A 114 -6.94 -10.76 5.22
CA GLN A 114 -7.93 -10.55 6.28
C GLN A 114 -8.88 -9.40 5.97
N GLN A 115 -10.12 -9.49 6.45
CA GLN A 115 -11.10 -8.41 6.30
C GLN A 115 -10.66 -7.15 7.05
N ALA A 116 -10.08 -7.30 8.24
CA ALA A 116 -9.58 -6.18 9.03
C ALA A 116 -8.54 -5.34 8.27
N ASP A 117 -7.65 -5.97 7.50
CA ASP A 117 -6.64 -5.24 6.73
C ASP A 117 -7.24 -4.58 5.48
N ARG A 118 -8.23 -5.21 4.84
CA ARG A 118 -9.02 -4.55 3.79
C ARG A 118 -9.75 -3.31 4.31
N ASP A 119 -10.30 -3.39 5.53
CA ASP A 119 -10.99 -2.29 6.17
C ASP A 119 -10.03 -1.15 6.51
N LYS A 120 -8.79 -1.44 6.95
CA LYS A 120 -7.73 -0.41 7.10
C LYS A 120 -7.44 0.32 5.78
N VAL A 121 -7.28 -0.42 4.67
CA VAL A 121 -7.07 0.20 3.36
C VAL A 121 -8.23 1.12 2.99
N LYS A 122 -9.47 0.63 3.14
CA LYS A 122 -10.67 1.40 2.82
C LYS A 122 -10.81 2.64 3.69
N ASN A 123 -10.75 2.48 5.01
CA ASN A 123 -10.98 3.55 5.97
C ASN A 123 -9.85 4.59 5.92
N GLY A 124 -8.60 4.14 5.77
CA GLY A 124 -7.45 5.04 5.60
C GLY A 124 -7.55 5.88 4.32
N ILE A 125 -7.97 5.29 3.20
CA ILE A 125 -8.23 6.05 1.95
C ILE A 125 -9.35 7.07 2.14
N ILE A 126 -10.45 6.70 2.81
CA ILE A 126 -11.57 7.63 3.08
C ILE A 126 -11.12 8.78 3.98
N ALA A 127 -10.40 8.49 5.05
CA ALA A 127 -9.86 9.50 5.96
C ALA A 127 -8.90 10.46 5.25
N ALA A 128 -7.98 9.90 4.45
CA ALA A 128 -7.04 10.68 3.65
C ALA A 128 -7.77 11.59 2.65
N LYS A 129 -8.77 11.05 1.93
CA LYS A 129 -9.57 11.82 0.97
C LYS A 129 -10.31 12.97 1.65
N GLY A 130 -10.98 12.69 2.77
CA GLY A 130 -11.71 13.71 3.52
C GLY A 130 -10.80 14.84 3.99
N ALA A 131 -9.60 14.54 4.49
CA ALA A 131 -8.62 15.55 4.89
C ALA A 131 -8.06 16.33 3.69
N ILE A 132 -7.85 15.69 2.53
CA ILE A 132 -7.44 16.36 1.29
C ILE A 132 -8.54 17.31 0.78
N ASP A 133 -9.81 16.94 0.90
CA ASP A 133 -10.92 17.84 0.58
C ASP A 133 -10.93 19.08 1.49
N GLN A 134 -10.64 18.90 2.78
CA GLN A 134 -10.46 20.04 3.69
C GLN A 134 -9.23 20.88 3.36
N LEU A 135 -8.12 20.26 2.93
CA LEU A 135 -6.94 20.99 2.43
C LEU A 135 -7.28 21.86 1.23
N GLN A 136 -8.06 21.35 0.27
CA GLN A 136 -8.50 22.15 -0.87
C GLN A 136 -9.31 23.35 -0.43
N ASN A 137 -10.24 23.18 0.52
CA ASN A 137 -11.03 24.28 1.05
C ASN A 137 -10.17 25.32 1.79
N ALA A 138 -9.21 24.87 2.61
CA ALA A 138 -8.31 25.74 3.36
C ALA A 138 -7.37 26.54 2.43
N THR A 139 -7.00 25.95 1.29
CA THR A 139 -6.03 26.54 0.36
C THR A 139 -6.69 27.26 -0.81
N ALA A 140 -8.02 27.17 -0.98
CA ALA A 140 -8.77 27.80 -2.07
C ALA A 140 -8.65 29.33 -2.13
N VAL A 141 -8.35 29.97 -0.99
CA VAL A 141 -8.14 31.43 -0.89
C VAL A 141 -6.68 31.80 -0.64
N ALA A 142 -5.78 30.81 -0.58
CA ALA A 142 -4.37 31.04 -0.32
C ALA A 142 -3.66 31.52 -1.60
N ALA A 143 -2.83 32.57 -1.48
CA ALA A 143 -2.00 33.06 -2.59
C ALA A 143 -0.79 32.14 -2.90
N ASN A 144 -0.63 31.04 -2.14
CA ASN A 144 0.48 30.12 -2.32
C ASN A 144 0.14 29.07 -3.39
N ALA A 145 0.56 29.37 -4.62
CA ALA A 145 0.35 28.52 -5.79
C ALA A 145 1.01 27.13 -5.62
N ASP A 146 2.14 27.05 -4.90
CA ASP A 146 2.86 25.80 -4.68
C ASP A 146 2.08 24.86 -3.74
N VAL A 147 1.52 25.41 -2.66
CA VAL A 147 0.61 24.66 -1.77
C VAL A 147 -0.60 24.15 -2.55
N THR A 148 -1.23 25.02 -3.35
CA THR A 148 -2.41 24.66 -4.15
C THR A 148 -2.09 23.54 -5.16
N ALA A 149 -0.95 23.64 -5.84
CA ALA A 149 -0.49 22.62 -6.78
C ALA A 149 -0.22 21.27 -6.08
N ALA A 150 0.48 21.31 -4.93
CA ALA A 150 0.78 20.10 -4.15
C ALA A 150 -0.49 19.42 -3.61
N VAL A 151 -1.48 20.20 -3.15
CA VAL A 151 -2.80 19.65 -2.75
C VAL A 151 -3.51 19.03 -3.96
N GLY A 152 -3.44 19.67 -5.13
CA GLY A 152 -3.97 19.11 -6.37
C GLY A 152 -3.32 17.77 -6.77
N ASP A 153 -2.01 17.62 -6.53
CA ASP A 153 -1.30 16.36 -6.77
C ASP A 153 -1.63 15.28 -5.72
N ALA A 154 -1.86 15.67 -4.46
CA ALA A 154 -2.36 14.77 -3.42
C ALA A 154 -3.74 14.22 -3.81
N GLU A 155 -4.63 15.08 -4.31
CA GLU A 155 -5.96 14.70 -4.81
C GLU A 155 -5.87 13.72 -5.99
N LYS A 156 -4.97 13.96 -6.96
CA LYS A 156 -4.74 13.00 -8.07
C LYS A 156 -4.23 11.65 -7.54
N GLY A 157 -3.32 11.67 -6.56
CA GLY A 157 -2.78 10.47 -5.93
C GLY A 157 -3.86 9.64 -5.25
N ILE A 158 -4.70 10.27 -4.42
CA ILE A 158 -5.73 9.56 -3.67
C ILE A 158 -6.84 9.06 -4.60
N ASN A 159 -7.19 9.81 -5.65
CA ASN A 159 -8.16 9.36 -6.65
C ASN A 159 -7.66 8.14 -7.45
N LEU A 160 -6.35 8.06 -7.72
CA LEU A 160 -5.75 6.85 -8.30
C LEU A 160 -5.90 5.66 -7.35
N ALA A 161 -5.68 5.87 -6.04
CA ALA A 161 -5.85 4.80 -5.05
C ALA A 161 -7.31 4.33 -4.96
N ILE A 162 -8.28 5.27 -4.97
CA ILE A 162 -9.71 4.96 -4.98
C ILE A 162 -10.09 4.14 -6.21
N LYS A 163 -9.65 4.57 -7.41
CA LYS A 163 -9.88 3.83 -8.65
C LYS A 163 -9.32 2.41 -8.58
N GLY A 164 -8.10 2.27 -8.06
CA GLY A 164 -7.48 0.97 -7.85
C GLY A 164 -8.29 0.09 -6.90
N GLY A 165 -8.76 0.64 -5.77
CA GLY A 165 -9.60 -0.05 -4.80
C GLY A 165 -10.93 -0.53 -5.39
N LEU A 166 -11.57 0.29 -6.23
CA LEU A 166 -12.79 -0.09 -6.96
C LEU A 166 -12.53 -1.22 -7.95
N LEU A 167 -11.40 -1.18 -8.67
CA LEU A 167 -11.00 -2.28 -9.56
C LEU A 167 -10.75 -3.58 -8.79
N VAL A 168 -10.14 -3.50 -7.60
CA VAL A 168 -9.97 -4.67 -6.73
C VAL A 168 -11.34 -5.21 -6.32
N ALA A 169 -12.19 -4.38 -5.74
CA ALA A 169 -13.51 -4.80 -5.26
C ALA A 169 -14.37 -5.45 -6.36
N ALA A 170 -14.32 -4.92 -7.58
CA ALA A 170 -15.06 -5.47 -8.72
C ALA A 170 -14.52 -6.81 -9.24
N ASN A 171 -13.26 -7.16 -8.94
CA ASN A 171 -12.57 -8.33 -9.50
C ASN A 171 -12.12 -9.36 -8.45
N ASP A 172 -12.38 -9.11 -7.15
CA ASP A 172 -11.99 -10.00 -6.04
C ASP A 172 -13.08 -11.05 -5.66
N GLN A 173 -14.23 -11.04 -6.34
CA GLN A 173 -15.28 -12.07 -6.24
C GLN A 173 -14.97 -13.32 -7.08
#